data_AF-A0A4U1MPL8-F1
#
_entry.id   AF-A0A4U1MPL8-F1
#
_cell.length_a   1.000
_cell.length_b   1.000
_cell.length_c   1.000
_cell.angle_alpha   90.00
_cell.angle_beta   90.00
_cell.angle_gamma   90.00
#
_symmetry.space_group_name_H-M   'P 1'
#
loop_
_entity.id
_entity.type
_entity.pdbx_description
1 polymer ?
#
loop_
_entity_poly.entity_id
_entity_poly.type
_entity_poly.pdbx_seq_one_letter_code
_entity_poly.pdbx_strand_id
1 'polypeptide(L)' 'MLLQRLEHEIYNLRMVLYDLGKEVDDYSSGKILLLSKRLDEKIVLYQKLKDCKRKHQATI' A
#
# COMPACT_ATOMS: atom_id res chain seq x y z
N MET A 1 12.50 7.41 8.02
CA MET A 1 11.32 8.31 8.13
C MET A 1 10.31 8.13 7.00
N LEU A 2 10.53 8.57 5.75
CA LEU A 2 9.49 8.50 4.70
C LEU A 2 9.07 7.07 4.32
N LEU A 3 10.04 6.16 4.22
CA LEU A 3 9.79 4.77 3.82
C LEU A 3 8.97 4.00 4.87
N GLN A 4 9.33 4.16 6.15
CA GLN A 4 8.63 3.56 7.29
C GLN A 4 7.19 4.08 7.42
N ARG A 5 6.98 5.38 7.13
CA ARG A 5 5.63 5.95 7.09
C ARG A 5 4.78 5.30 5.99
N LEU A 6 5.37 5.07 4.82
CA LEU A 6 4.69 4.40 3.71
C LEU A 6 4.38 2.93 4.03
N GLU A 7 5.29 2.21 4.69
CA GLU A 7 5.06 0.83 5.16
C GLU A 7 3.88 0.77 6.14
N HIS A 8 3.81 1.72 7.08
CA HIS A 8 2.72 1.80 8.03
C HIS A 8 1.38 2.15 7.37
N GLU A 9 1.37 3.05 6.38
CA GLU A 9 0.17 3.37 5.60
C GLU A 9 -0.32 2.16 4.78
N ILE A 10 0.59 1.42 4.15
CA ILE A 10 0.27 0.18 3.41
C ILE A 10 -0.31 -0.86 4.37
N TYR A 11 0.29 -1.04 5.55
CA TYR A 11 -0.20 -1.99 6.55
C TYR A 11 -1.62 -1.64 7.01
N ASN A 12 -1.87 -0.39 7.37
CA ASN A 12 -3.19 0.06 7.80
C ASN A 12 -4.25 -0.11 6.72
N LEU A 13 -3.93 0.21 5.46
CA LEU A 13 -4.87 0.02 4.35
C LEU A 13 -5.21 -1.47 4.12
N ARG A 14 -4.24 -2.38 4.29
CA ARG A 14 -4.48 -3.83 4.23
C ARG A 14 -5.38 -4.32 5.35
N MET A 15 -5.19 -3.83 6.57
CA MET A 15 -6.04 -4.19 7.71
C MET A 15 -7.48 -3.74 7.50
N VAL A 16 -7.68 -2.50 7.06
CA VAL A 16 -9.02 -1.96 6.78
C VAL A 16 -9.72 -2.74 5.66
N LEU A 17 -8.99 -3.13 4.61
CA LEU A 17 -9.54 -3.97 3.54
C LEU A 17 -9.94 -5.36 4.04
N TYR A 18 -9.11 -5.96 4.90
CA TYR A 18 -9.40 -7.25 5.51
C TYR A 18 -10.65 -7.20 6.39
N ASP A 19 -10.76 -6.17 7.24
CA ASP A 19 -11.93 -5.99 8.11
C ASP A 19 -13.21 -5.75 7.29
N LEU A 20 -13.14 -4.90 6.26
CA LEU A 20 -14.28 -4.65 5.38
C LEU A 20 -14.70 -5.88 4.57
N GLY A 21 -13.74 -6.66 4.08
CA GLY A 21 -14.03 -7.92 3.38
C GLY A 21 -14.51 -9.05 4.30
N LYS A 22 -14.35 -8.90 5.61
CA LYS A 22 -14.92 -9.81 6.61
C LYS A 22 -16.36 -9.41 6.97
N GLU A 23 -16.66 -8.11 6.97
CA GLU A 23 -18.02 -7.59 7.20
C GLU A 23 -18.91 -7.70 5.95
N VAL A 24 -18.32 -7.67 4.76
CA VAL A 24 -19.03 -7.70 3.49
C VAL A 24 -18.50 -8.88 2.69
N ASP A 25 -19.35 -9.90 2.47
CA ASP A 25 -19.04 -11.09 1.65
C ASP A 25 -18.91 -10.76 0.14
N ASP A 26 -18.85 -9.46 -0.17
CA ASP A 26 -18.70 -8.90 -1.51
C ASP A 26 -17.57 -7.87 -1.54
N TYR A 27 -16.39 -8.35 -1.94
CA TYR A 27 -15.20 -7.54 -2.20
C TYR A 27 -15.38 -6.55 -3.36
N SER A 28 -16.49 -6.61 -4.09
CA SER A 28 -16.84 -5.72 -5.20
C SER A 28 -17.56 -4.44 -4.74
N SER A 29 -17.81 -4.30 -3.44
CA SER A 29 -18.30 -3.06 -2.84
C SER A 29 -17.43 -1.87 -3.25
N GLY A 30 -18.06 -0.79 -3.73
CA GLY A 30 -17.35 0.40 -4.21
C GLY A 30 -16.39 1.01 -3.18
N LYS A 31 -16.61 0.77 -1.87
CA LYS A 31 -15.68 1.16 -0.80
C LYS A 31 -14.41 0.32 -0.78
N ILE A 32 -14.53 -1.00 -0.95
CA ILE A 32 -13.39 -1.93 -1.01
C ILE A 32 -12.56 -1.63 -2.26
N LEU A 33 -13.20 -1.44 -3.41
CA LEU A 33 -12.52 -1.08 -4.65
C LEU A 33 -11.72 0.23 -4.52
N LEU A 34 -12.30 1.26 -3.89
CA LEU A 34 -11.62 2.55 -3.68
C LEU A 34 -10.42 2.41 -2.73
N LEU A 35 -10.54 1.60 -1.68
CA LEU A 35 -9.45 1.34 -0.73
C LEU A 35 -8.34 0.50 -1.37
N SER A 36 -8.68 -0.49 -2.19
CA SER A 36 -7.71 -1.29 -2.96
C SER A 36 -6.91 -0.40 -3.91
N LYS A 37 -7.56 0.52 -4.63
CA LYS A 37 -6.86 1.47 -5.50
C LYS A 37 -5.88 2.36 -4.73
N ARG A 38 -6.27 2.85 -3.55
CA ARG A 38 -5.39 3.64 -2.68
C ARG A 38 -4.21 2.82 -2.16
N LEU A 39 -4.42 1.55 -1.84
CA LEU A 39 -3.36 0.63 -1.44
C LEU A 39 -2.35 0.43 -2.58
N ASP A 40 -2.83 0.19 -3.82
CA ASP A 40 -1.97 0.02 -4.98
C ASP A 40 -1.11 1.25 -5.27
N GLU A 41 -1.68 2.46 -5.18
CA GLU A 41 -0.95 3.72 -5.33
C GLU A 41 0.21 3.82 -4.32
N LYS A 42 -0.03 3.41 -3.07
CA LYS A 42 1.00 3.44 -2.00
C LYS A 42 2.07 2.36 -2.23
N ILE A 43 1.69 1.17 -2.67
CA ILE A 43 2.65 0.10 -3.01
C ILE A 43 3.56 0.52 -4.15
N VAL A 44 3.01 1.12 -5.21
CA VAL A 44 3.81 1.63 -6.34
C VAL A 44 4.78 2.71 -5.89
N LEU A 45 4.35 3.65 -5.05
CA LEU A 45 5.22 4.67 -4.49
C LEU A 45 6.35 4.06 -3.63
N TYR A 46 6.03 3.06 -2.81
CA TYR A 46 7.01 2.34 -2.00
C TYR A 46 8.06 1.65 -2.85
N GLN A 47 7.64 0.94 -3.90
CA GLN A 47 8.54 0.24 -4.83
C GLN A 47 9.47 1.22 -5.54
N LYS A 48 8.94 2.33 -6.08
CA LYS A 48 9.74 3.38 -6.72
C LYS A 48 10.79 3.97 -5.78
N LEU A 49 10.42 4.26 -4.53
CA LEU A 49 11.35 4.78 -3.53
C LEU A 49 12.42 3.77 -3.13
N LYS A 50 12.05 2.49 -3.01
CA LYS A 50 12.97 1.39 -2.70
C LYS A 50 13.97 1.15 -3.82
N ASP A 51 13.52 1.19 -5.07
CA ASP A 51 14.37 1.05 -6.25
C ASP A 51 15.30 2.25 -6.43
N CYS A 52 14.83 3.47 -6.15
CA CYS A 52 15.67 4.66 -6.15
C CYS A 52 16.78 4.58 -5.09
N LYS A 53 16.47 4.09 -3.88
CA LYS A 53 17.47 3.86 -2.83
C LYS A 53 18.50 2.79 -3.22
N ARG A 54 18.07 1.69 -3.84
CA ARG A 54 18.96 0.62 -4.32
C ARG A 54 19.91 1.11 -5.41
N LYS A 55 19.42 1.87 -6.39
CA LYS A 55 20.25 2.45 -7.45
C LYS A 55 21.30 3.43 -6.89
N HIS A 56 20.94 4.20 -5.87
CA HIS A 56 21.88 5.12 -5.22
C HIS A 56 22.97 4.39 -4.41
N GLN A 57 22.67 3.23 -3.83
CA GLN A 57 23.67 2.39 -3.14
C GLN A 57 24.58 1.59 -4.08
N ALA A 58 24.17 1.33 -5.32
CA ALA A 58 24.96 0.60 -6.32
C ALA A 58 25.93 1.50 -7.12
N THR A 59 25.95 2.81 -6.87
CA THR A 59 26.77 3.79 -7.60
C THR A 59 27.87 4.40 -6.71
N ILE A 60 28.15 3.81 -5.55
CA ILE A 60 29.22 4.22 -4.61
C ILE A 60 30.17 3.06 -4.42
#